data_AF-A0A4Q3C0U5-F1
#
_entry.id   AF-A0A4Q3C0U5-F1
#
_cell.length_a   1.000
_cell.length_b   1.000
_cell.length_c   1.000
_cell.angle_alpha   90.00
_cell.angle_beta   90.00
_cell.angle_gamma   90.00
#
_symmetry.space_group_name_H-M   'P 1'
#
loop_
_entity.id
_entity.type
_entity.pdbx_description
1 polymer ?
#
loop_
_entity_poly.entity_id
_entity_poly.type
_entity_poly.pdbx_seq_one_letter_code
_entity_poly.pdbx_strand_id
1 'polypeptide(L)' 'EKLHRIDPAVVKADFAAAGFVLEAESPVLANPADDHSKLVFDPTARGRTDRFVFRFRKSR' A
#
# COMPACT_ATOMS: atom_id res chain seq x y z
N GLU A 1 -10.81 12.54 4.95
CA GLU A 1 -10.66 11.88 3.63
C GLU A 1 -11.79 10.89 3.41
N LYS A 2 -12.28 10.73 2.17
CA LYS A 2 -13.36 9.76 1.88
C LYS A 2 -12.83 8.39 1.47
N LEU A 3 -11.66 8.33 0.83
CA LEU A 3 -11.07 7.10 0.34
C LEU A 3 -10.25 6.45 1.45
N HIS A 4 -10.69 5.28 1.94
CA HIS A 4 -9.92 4.45 2.87
C HIS A 4 -8.77 3.74 2.13
N ARG A 5 -7.81 4.51 1.61
CA ARG A 5 -6.65 4.06 0.85
C ARG A 5 -5.41 4.75 1.41
N ILE A 6 -4.38 3.99 1.74
CA ILE A 6 -3.11 4.54 2.24
C ILE A 6 -2.14 4.73 1.07
N ASP A 7 -1.52 5.90 0.98
CA ASP A 7 -0.44 6.15 0.03
C ASP A 7 0.79 5.32 0.47
N PRO A 8 1.41 4.51 -0.42
CA PRO A 8 2.58 3.73 -0.08
C PRO A 8 3.76 4.57 0.46
N ALA A 9 3.88 5.85 0.08
CA ALA A 9 4.90 6.76 0.58
C ALA A 9 4.75 7.04 2.08
N VAL A 10 3.50 7.10 2.60
CA VAL A 10 3.23 7.27 4.03
C VAL A 10 3.80 6.08 4.81
N VAL A 11 3.53 4.85 4.35
CA VAL A 11 4.06 3.64 5.01
C VAL A 11 5.59 3.61 5.00
N LYS A 12 6.23 3.98 3.88
CA LYS A 12 7.70 4.03 3.79
C LYS A 12 8.28 5.06 4.78
N ALA A 13 7.68 6.24 4.86
CA ALA A 13 8.12 7.30 5.76
C ALA A 13 7.95 6.91 7.23
N ASP A 14 6.78 6.38 7.61
CA ASP A 14 6.48 5.97 8.98
C ASP A 14 7.42 4.87 9.47
N PHE A 15 7.69 3.86 8.63
CA PHE A 15 8.60 2.77 8.97
C PHE A 15 10.05 3.25 9.08
N ALA A 16 10.48 4.16 8.21
CA ALA A 16 11.81 4.77 8.31
C ALA A 16 11.95 5.58 9.62
N ALA A 17 10.95 6.39 9.98
CA ALA A 17 10.93 7.14 11.24
C ALA A 17 10.95 6.23 12.47
N ALA A 18 10.35 5.04 12.37
CA ALA A 18 10.38 4.00 13.39
C ALA A 18 11.69 3.17 13.41
N GLY A 19 12.68 3.50 12.56
CA GLY A 19 13.99 2.84 12.52
C GLY A 19 14.04 1.54 11.71
N PHE A 20 13.00 1.23 10.94
CA PHE A 20 13.01 0.10 10.01
C PHE A 20 13.69 0.48 8.69
N VAL A 21 14.26 -0.52 8.03
CA VAL A 21 14.86 -0.38 6.69
C VAL A 21 14.00 -1.14 5.69
N LEU A 22 13.61 -0.47 4.60
CA LEU A 22 12.95 -1.11 3.48
C LEU A 22 13.97 -1.98 2.72
N GLU A 23 13.74 -3.29 2.66
CA GLU A 23 14.65 -4.22 1.99
C GLU A 23 14.17 -4.67 0.61
N ALA A 24 12.85 -4.76 0.42
CA ALA A 24 12.28 -5.22 -0.83
C ALA A 24 10.84 -4.73 -1.02
N GLU A 25 10.45 -4.61 -2.29
CA GLU A 25 9.09 -4.32 -2.73
C GLU A 25 8.67 -5.40 -3.74
N SER A 26 7.38 -5.73 -3.79
CA SER A 26 6.85 -6.69 -4.76
C SER A 26 5.61 -6.15 -5.47
N PRO A 27 5.54 -6.24 -6.81
CA PRO A 27 4.36 -5.85 -7.58
C PRO A 27 3.30 -6.96 -7.65
N VAL A 28 3.45 -8.08 -6.93
CA VAL A 28 2.58 -9.26 -7.09
C VAL A 28 1.10 -8.99 -6.81
N LEU A 29 0.78 -7.95 -6.04
CA LEU A 29 -0.61 -7.53 -5.76
C LEU A 29 -1.01 -6.23 -6.45
N ALA A 30 -0.14 -5.68 -7.30
CA ALA A 30 -0.44 -4.46 -8.05
C ALA A 30 -1.56 -4.73 -9.06
N ASN A 31 -2.54 -3.83 -9.14
CA ASN A 31 -3.63 -3.88 -10.09
C ASN A 31 -3.77 -2.56 -10.85
N PRO A 32 -3.20 -2.43 -12.06
CA PRO A 32 -3.32 -1.21 -12.86
C PRO A 32 -4.74 -0.91 -13.35
N ALA A 33 -5.69 -1.85 -13.20
CA ALA A 33 -7.09 -1.66 -13.56
C ALA A 33 -7.96 -1.17 -12.38
N ASP A 34 -7.39 -0.95 -11.19
CA ASP A 34 -8.14 -0.39 -10.07
C ASP A 34 -8.36 1.12 -10.28
N ASP A 35 -9.62 1.53 -10.15
CA ASP A 35 -9.99 2.93 -10.19
C ASP A 35 -9.79 3.56 -8.81
N HIS A 36 -8.66 4.25 -8.66
CA HIS A 36 -8.26 4.88 -7.40
C HIS A 36 -9.21 5.99 -6.93
N SER A 37 -10.17 6.42 -7.75
CA SER A 37 -11.21 7.37 -7.34
C SER A 37 -12.35 6.72 -6.55
N LYS A 38 -12.47 5.39 -6.59
CA LYS A 38 -13.53 4.64 -5.90
C LYS A 38 -13.12 4.20 -4.50
N LEU A 39 -14.12 4.13 -3.63
CA LEU A 39 -13.99 3.48 -2.32
C LEU A 39 -13.60 2.01 -2.50
N VAL A 40 -12.73 1.50 -1.65
CA VAL A 40 -12.30 0.08 -1.67
C VAL A 40 -13.47 -0.90 -1.43
N PHE A 41 -14.58 -0.41 -0.85
CA PHE A 41 -15.81 -1.17 -0.65
C PHE A 41 -16.80 -1.07 -1.81
N ASP A 42 -16.52 -0.26 -2.83
CA ASP A 42 -17.34 -0.19 -4.04
C ASP A 42 -17.47 -1.62 -4.62
N PRO A 43 -18.69 -2.10 -4.94
CA PRO A 43 -18.90 -3.45 -5.46
C PRO A 43 -18.05 -3.77 -6.71
N THR A 44 -17.71 -2.75 -7.50
CA THR A 44 -16.86 -2.90 -8.68
C THR A 44 -15.37 -3.01 -8.33
N ALA A 45 -14.93 -2.49 -7.18
CA ALA A 45 -13.54 -2.56 -6.70
C ALA A 45 -13.29 -3.70 -5.70
N ARG A 46 -14.32 -4.18 -5.00
CA ARG A 46 -14.18 -5.17 -3.92
C ARG A 46 -13.43 -6.43 -4.37
N GLY A 47 -12.33 -6.75 -3.68
CA GLY A 47 -11.46 -7.89 -3.99
C GLY A 47 -10.52 -7.68 -5.19
N ARG A 48 -10.58 -6.53 -5.86
CA ARG A 48 -9.78 -6.15 -7.02
C ARG A 48 -9.07 -4.81 -6.81
N THR A 49 -8.84 -4.41 -5.58
CA THR A 49 -8.12 -3.16 -5.28
C THR A 49 -6.63 -3.32 -5.55
N ASP A 50 -6.00 -2.23 -5.97
CA ASP A 50 -4.55 -2.10 -6.03
C ASP A 50 -3.96 -2.16 -4.61
N ARG A 51 -2.86 -2.89 -4.46
CA ARG A 51 -2.20 -3.15 -3.18
C ARG A 51 -0.70 -3.18 -3.38
N PHE A 52 0.03 -2.72 -2.37
CA PHE A 52 1.48 -2.82 -2.34
C PHE A 52 1.94 -3.83 -1.28
N VAL A 53 3.13 -4.39 -1.50
CA VAL A 53 3.79 -5.31 -0.57
C VAL A 53 5.21 -4.82 -0.34
N PHE A 54 5.52 -4.54 0.92
CA PHE A 54 6.85 -4.12 1.37
C PHE A 54 7.40 -5.11 2.39
N ARG A 55 8.70 -5.42 2.28
CA ARG A 55 9.44 -6.14 3.31
C ARG A 55 10.37 -5.18 4.02
N PHE A 56 10.14 -4.99 5.31
CA PHE A 56 10.98 -4.19 6.18
C PHE A 56 11.79 -5.08 7.12
N ARG A 57 13.04 -4.70 7.37
CA ARG A 57 13.86 -5.27 8.43
C ARG A 57 13.96 -4.28 9.58
N LYS A 58 13.80 -4.78 10.81
CA LYS A 58 14.09 -4.00 12.02
C LYS A 58 15.60 -3.76 12.12
N SER A 59 16.03 -2.50 12.19
CA SER A 59 17.41 -2.18 12.53
C SER A 59 17.64 -2.54 14.01
N ARG A 60 18.81 -3.12 14.32
CA ARG A 60 19.15 -3.54 15.68
C ARG A 60 19.21 -2.35 16.64
#